data_AF-A0A0L0QTG5-F1
#
_entry.id   AF-A0A0L0QTG5-F1
#
_cell.length_a   1.000
_cell.length_b   1.000
_cell.length_c   1.000
_cell.angle_alpha   90.00
_cell.angle_beta   90.00
_cell.angle_gamma   90.00
#
_symmetry.space_group_name_H-M   'P 1'
#
loop_
_entity.id
_entity.type
_entity.pdbx_description
1 polymer ?
#
loop_
_entity_poly.entity_id
_entity_poly.type
_entity_poly.pdbx_seq_one_letter_code
_entity_poly.pdbx_strand_id
1 'polypeptide(L)'
;MELLSLQGLSHIVGVPPSILTTWVKQFAMYVPKVQEEEGNFYLPEAIDVLKYIKQCKKERYSCTEIENLLVTEYAVLDKQNLENKADPAVHQVDDKETIRCMMQTIGLTVSNINQLSESFHALEHKYREQTRELNKLKKQLELLHSKQIH
;
A
#
# COMPACT_ATOMS: atom_id res chain seq x y z
N MET A 1 -20.94 2.92 -22.50
CA MET A 1 -20.14 3.55 -21.43
C MET A 1 -19.25 4.58 -22.08
N GLU A 2 -19.20 5.80 -21.54
CA GLU A 2 -18.22 6.80 -22.00
C GLU A 2 -16.91 6.57 -21.24
N LEU A 3 -15.82 6.39 -21.99
CA LEU A 3 -14.48 6.24 -21.43
C LEU A 3 -13.86 7.61 -21.18
N LEU A 4 -13.07 7.71 -20.11
CA LEU A 4 -12.43 8.94 -19.70
C LEU A 4 -10.96 8.93 -20.09
N SER A 5 -10.49 10.03 -20.66
CA SER A 5 -9.04 10.27 -20.79
C SER A 5 -8.46 10.64 -19.42
N LEU A 6 -7.13 10.53 -19.29
CA LEU A 6 -6.42 11.02 -18.10
C LEU A 6 -6.72 12.51 -17.82
N GLN A 7 -6.87 13.31 -18.87
CA GLN A 7 -7.19 14.74 -18.75
C GLN A 7 -8.62 14.94 -18.25
N GLY A 8 -9.58 14.13 -18.72
CA GLY A 8 -10.94 14.10 -18.20
C GLY A 8 -10.98 13.73 -16.72
N LEU A 9 -10.28 12.65 -16.33
CA LEU A 9 -10.16 12.27 -14.93
C LEU A 9 -9.51 13.37 -14.07
N SER A 10 -8.43 13.99 -14.56
CA SER A 10 -7.74 15.07 -13.85
C SER A 10 -8.67 16.26 -13.56
N HIS A 11 -9.49 16.64 -14.54
CA HIS A 11 -10.48 17.68 -14.37
C HIS A 11 -11.54 17.31 -13.33
N ILE A 12 -12.12 16.10 -13.43
CA ILE A 12 -13.21 15.64 -12.56
C ILE A 12 -12.75 15.40 -11.12
N VAL A 13 -11.59 14.78 -10.93
CA VAL A 13 -11.01 14.49 -9.62
C VAL A 13 -10.40 15.77 -9.01
N GLY A 14 -10.08 16.77 -9.84
CA GLY A 14 -9.48 18.03 -9.42
C GLY A 14 -8.06 17.84 -8.89
N VAL A 15 -7.25 17.06 -9.60
CA VAL A 15 -5.86 16.75 -9.28
C VAL A 15 -5.03 16.91 -10.55
N PRO A 16 -3.85 17.57 -10.52
CA PRO A 16 -3.02 17.78 -11.69
C PRO A 16 -2.69 16.48 -12.44
N PRO A 17 -2.62 16.48 -13.78
CA PRO A 17 -2.37 15.26 -14.57
C PRO A 17 -1.08 14.53 -14.19
N SER A 18 -0.03 15.27 -13.78
CA SER A 18 1.24 14.70 -13.33
C SER A 18 1.09 13.87 -12.06
N ILE A 19 0.38 14.40 -11.06
CA ILE A 19 0.09 13.70 -9.80
C ILE A 19 -0.83 12.51 -10.06
N LEU A 20 -1.86 12.72 -10.90
CA LEU A 20 -2.80 11.67 -11.23
C LEU A 20 -2.12 10.51 -11.97
N THR A 21 -1.18 10.80 -12.88
CA THR A 21 -0.37 9.77 -13.55
C THR A 21 0.39 8.93 -12.54
N THR A 22 0.98 9.56 -11.52
CA THR A 22 1.68 8.84 -10.44
C THR A 22 0.72 7.95 -9.66
N TRP A 23 -0.45 8.45 -9.28
CA TRP A 23 -1.43 7.67 -8.52
C TRP A 23 -2.00 6.51 -9.32
N VAL A 24 -2.31 6.72 -10.59
CA VAL A 24 -2.79 5.65 -11.47
C VAL A 24 -1.74 4.54 -11.61
N LYS A 25 -0.45 4.89 -11.75
CA LYS A 25 0.62 3.89 -11.81
C LYS A 25 0.79 3.16 -10.48
N GLN A 26 0.72 3.91 -9.38
CA GLN A 26 0.94 3.37 -8.04
C GLN A 26 -0.19 2.45 -7.57
N PHE A 27 -1.44 2.82 -7.87
CA PHE A 27 -2.64 2.08 -7.47
C PHE A 27 -3.31 1.38 -8.67
N ALA A 28 -2.51 0.98 -9.66
CA ALA A 28 -2.99 0.49 -10.96
C ALA A 28 -3.95 -0.70 -10.86
N MET A 29 -3.81 -1.52 -9.82
CA MET A 29 -4.69 -2.67 -9.54
C MET A 29 -6.13 -2.25 -9.19
N TYR A 30 -6.30 -1.05 -8.63
CA TYR A 30 -7.59 -0.57 -8.15
C TYR A 30 -8.23 0.44 -9.10
N VAL A 31 -7.47 1.02 -10.03
CA VAL A 31 -7.97 2.04 -10.96
C VAL A 31 -8.46 1.36 -12.24
N PRO A 32 -9.78 1.28 -12.47
CA PRO A 32 -10.33 0.55 -13.61
C PRO A 32 -10.00 1.27 -14.93
N LYS A 33 -9.42 0.51 -15.87
CA LYS A 33 -9.01 1.01 -17.19
C LYS A 33 -9.32 -0.02 -18.27
N VAL A 34 -9.53 0.46 -19.50
CA VAL A 34 -9.66 -0.40 -20.68
C VAL A 34 -8.25 -0.62 -21.23
N GLN A 35 -7.85 -1.89 -21.43
CA GLN A 35 -6.61 -2.21 -22.12
C GLN A 35 -6.83 -2.04 -23.63
N GLU A 36 -6.54 -0.87 -24.17
CA GLU A 36 -6.39 -0.66 -25.61
C GLU A 36 -4.94 -0.25 -25.91
N GLU A 37 -4.42 -0.73 -27.05
CA GLU A 37 -3.00 -0.68 -27.42
C GLU A 37 -2.43 0.75 -27.52
N GLU A 38 -3.26 1.79 -27.63
CA GLU A 38 -2.81 3.16 -27.89
C GLU A 38 -3.48 4.28 -27.06
N GLY A 39 -4.16 3.94 -25.96
CA GLY A 39 -4.77 4.94 -25.08
C GLY A 39 -4.97 4.51 -23.64
N ASN A 40 -4.55 5.35 -22.69
CA ASN A 40 -4.95 5.20 -21.29
C ASN A 40 -6.38 5.72 -21.11
N PHE A 41 -7.35 4.88 -21.42
CA PHE A 41 -8.77 5.14 -21.20
C PHE A 41 -9.25 4.48 -19.92
N TYR A 42 -10.00 5.23 -19.13
CA TYR A 42 -10.45 4.83 -17.81
C TYR A 42 -11.96 4.68 -17.78
N LEU A 43 -12.43 3.70 -17.01
CA LEU A 43 -13.85 3.56 -16.77
C LEU A 43 -14.32 4.64 -15.77
N PRO A 44 -15.61 5.04 -15.79
CA PRO A 44 -16.14 6.05 -14.86
C PRO A 44 -15.86 5.75 -13.38
N GLU A 45 -15.84 4.47 -13.01
CA GLU A 45 -15.56 3.98 -11.65
C GLU A 45 -14.17 4.39 -11.15
N ALA A 46 -13.22 4.68 -12.05
CA ALA A 46 -11.91 5.23 -11.71
C ALA A 46 -12.01 6.58 -10.99
N ILE A 47 -13.07 7.36 -11.23
CA ILE A 47 -13.30 8.64 -10.56
C ILE A 47 -13.41 8.44 -9.05
N ASP A 48 -14.20 7.45 -8.62
CA ASP A 48 -14.50 7.23 -7.20
C ASP A 48 -13.27 6.70 -6.47
N VAL A 49 -12.52 5.79 -7.09
CA VAL A 49 -11.23 5.29 -6.59
C VAL A 49 -10.25 6.45 -6.42
N LEU A 50 -10.11 7.30 -7.43
CA LEU A 50 -9.13 8.40 -7.41
C LEU A 50 -9.55 9.53 -6.45
N LYS A 51 -10.86 9.77 -6.26
CA LYS A 51 -11.37 10.67 -5.22
C LYS A 51 -11.11 10.13 -3.82
N TYR A 52 -11.27 8.82 -3.62
CA TYR A 52 -10.95 8.17 -2.35
C TYR A 52 -9.46 8.29 -2.03
N ILE A 53 -8.58 7.95 -2.99
CA ILE A 53 -7.13 8.13 -2.86
C ILE A 53 -6.79 9.59 -2.54
N LYS A 54 -7.43 10.55 -3.21
CA LYS A 54 -7.24 11.99 -2.93
C LYS A 54 -7.54 12.33 -1.47
N GLN A 55 -8.64 11.81 -0.93
CA GLN A 55 -9.02 12.04 0.46
C GLN A 55 -8.00 11.41 1.41
N CYS A 56 -7.59 10.17 1.20
CA CYS A 56 -6.61 9.52 2.06
C CYS A 56 -5.24 10.23 2.01
N LYS A 57 -4.83 10.73 0.84
CA LYS A 57 -3.61 11.55 0.71
C LYS A 57 -3.71 12.87 1.46
N LYS A 58 -4.89 13.50 1.49
CA LYS A 58 -5.15 14.71 2.30
C LYS A 58 -5.04 14.43 3.79
N GLU A 59 -5.47 13.25 4.22
CA GLU A 59 -5.38 12.76 5.61
C GLU A 59 -4.01 12.18 5.96
N ARG A 60 -3.05 12.24 5.02
CA ARG A 60 -1.65 11.82 5.17
C ARG A 60 -1.45 10.32 5.41
N TYR A 61 -2.37 9.48 4.96
CA TYR A 61 -2.14 8.04 4.91
C TYR A 61 -0.95 7.69 4.01
N SER A 62 -0.16 6.73 4.46
CA SER A 62 0.88 6.09 3.67
C SER A 62 0.28 5.30 2.51
N CYS A 63 1.10 4.98 1.53
CA CYS A 63 0.64 4.24 0.34
C CYS A 63 0.11 2.85 0.71
N THR A 64 0.78 2.16 1.63
CA THR A 64 0.38 0.84 2.12
C THR A 64 -0.94 0.88 2.89
N GLU A 65 -1.19 1.93 3.69
CA GLU A 65 -2.48 2.11 4.37
C GLU A 65 -3.61 2.35 3.37
N ILE A 66 -3.37 3.16 2.33
CA ILE A 66 -4.33 3.41 1.26
C ILE A 66 -4.67 2.10 0.51
N GLU A 67 -3.68 1.28 0.20
CA GLU A 67 -3.89 -0.03 -0.45
C GLU A 67 -4.76 -0.95 0.41
N ASN A 68 -4.48 -1.06 1.71
CA ASN A 68 -5.28 -1.89 2.62
C ASN A 68 -6.74 -1.41 2.71
N LEU A 69 -6.96 -0.08 2.70
CA LEU A 69 -8.29 0.50 2.70
C LEU A 69 -9.02 0.23 1.38
N LEU A 70 -8.33 0.36 0.24
CA LEU A 70 -8.91 0.07 -1.08
C LEU A 70 -9.28 -1.41 -1.22
N VAL A 71 -8.45 -2.34 -0.73
CA VAL A 71 -8.80 -3.77 -0.69
C VAL A 71 -10.07 -3.98 0.12
N THR A 72 -10.19 -3.35 1.29
CA THR A 72 -11.37 -3.53 2.16
C THR A 72 -12.64 -2.96 1.52
N GLU A 73 -12.57 -1.77 0.93
CA GLU A 73 -13.70 -1.07 0.33
C GLU A 73 -14.16 -1.73 -0.98
N TYR A 74 -13.22 -2.08 -1.86
CA TYR A 74 -13.53 -2.59 -3.21
C TYR A 74 -13.66 -4.12 -3.28
N ALA A 75 -13.20 -4.89 -2.29
CA ALA A 75 -13.57 -6.31 -2.15
C ALA A 75 -15.06 -6.51 -1.78
N VAL A 76 -15.73 -5.48 -1.27
CA VAL A 76 -17.18 -5.50 -0.99
C VAL A 76 -17.98 -5.22 -2.27
N LEU A 77 -17.48 -4.38 -3.18
CA LEU A 77 -18.14 -4.11 -4.47
C LEU A 77 -18.20 -5.35 -5.37
N ASP A 78 -17.21 -6.24 -5.32
CA ASP A 78 -17.20 -7.46 -6.12
C ASP A 78 -18.33 -8.43 -5.70
N LYS A 79 -18.71 -8.41 -4.42
CA LYS A 79 -19.83 -9.24 -3.90
C LYS A 79 -21.21 -8.67 -4.24
N GLN A 80 -21.35 -7.35 -4.35
CA GLN A 80 -22.64 -6.71 -4.65
C GLN A 80 -22.96 -6.67 -6.16
N ASN A 81 -21.94 -6.72 -7.02
CA ASN A 81 -22.14 -6.76 -8.48
C ASN A 81 -22.45 -8.17 -9.02
N LEU A 82 -22.22 -9.22 -8.23
CA LEU A 82 -22.52 -10.61 -8.62
C LEU A 82 -24.02 -10.94 -8.64
N GLU A 83 -24.89 -10.15 -8.00
CA GLU A 83 -26.34 -10.42 -7.97
C GLU A 83 -27.11 -9.92 -9.21
N ASN A 84 -26.49 -9.15 -10.13
CA ASN A 84 -27.25 -8.48 -11.19
C ASN A 84 -26.87 -8.79 -12.64
N LYS A 85 -25.92 -9.68 -12.94
CA LYS A 85 -25.68 -10.13 -14.33
C LYS A 85 -25.27 -11.59 -14.39
N ALA A 86 -26.25 -12.48 -14.42
CA ALA A 86 -26.07 -13.82 -14.94
C ALA A 86 -26.10 -13.76 -16.48
N ASP A 87 -24.93 -13.81 -17.11
CA ASP A 87 -24.75 -14.28 -18.48
C ASP A 87 -23.51 -15.19 -18.52
N PRO A 88 -23.65 -16.50 -18.81
CA PRO A 88 -22.56 -17.46 -18.70
C PRO A 88 -21.84 -17.59 -20.04
N ALA A 89 -21.01 -16.61 -20.36
CA ALA A 89 -19.98 -16.78 -21.37
C ALA A 89 -18.92 -15.71 -21.14
N VAL A 90 -17.70 -16.09 -20.71
CA VAL A 90 -16.43 -15.39 -21.01
C VAL A 90 -15.27 -16.03 -20.21
N HIS A 91 -14.36 -16.65 -20.95
CA HIS A 91 -12.88 -16.68 -20.77
C HIS A 91 -12.28 -17.37 -19.53
N GLN A 92 -11.97 -18.66 -19.66
CA GLN A 92 -11.11 -19.42 -18.74
C GLN A 92 -9.59 -19.26 -19.00
N VAL A 93 -9.14 -18.13 -19.56
CA VAL A 93 -7.71 -17.95 -19.94
C VAL A 93 -6.91 -17.10 -18.93
N ASP A 94 -7.56 -16.38 -18.01
CA ASP A 94 -6.88 -15.35 -17.19
C ASP A 94 -6.64 -15.71 -15.70
N ASP A 95 -7.26 -16.78 -15.20
CA ASP A 95 -7.16 -17.15 -13.77
C ASP A 95 -5.74 -17.63 -13.40
N LYS A 96 -5.05 -18.33 -14.30
CA LYS A 96 -3.75 -18.93 -14.02
C LYS A 96 -2.63 -17.90 -13.92
N GLU A 97 -2.68 -16.86 -14.75
CA GLU A 97 -1.69 -15.77 -14.73
C GLU A 97 -1.89 -14.88 -13.51
N THR A 98 -3.16 -14.57 -13.21
CA THR A 98 -3.57 -13.84 -12.01
C THR A 98 -3.13 -14.57 -10.73
N ILE A 99 -3.38 -15.87 -10.61
CA ILE A 99 -2.92 -16.69 -9.47
C ILE A 99 -1.39 -16.70 -9.37
N ARG A 100 -0.67 -16.79 -10.50
CA ARG A 100 0.80 -16.76 -10.51
C ARG A 100 1.34 -15.42 -10.01
N CYS A 101 0.77 -14.31 -10.47
CA CYS A 101 1.15 -12.97 -10.04
C CYS A 101 0.92 -12.79 -8.53
N MET A 102 -0.23 -13.27 -8.03
CA MET A 102 -0.52 -13.27 -6.59
C MET A 102 0.51 -14.10 -5.80
N MET A 103 0.85 -15.31 -6.24
CA MET A 103 1.86 -16.15 -5.57
C MET A 103 3.24 -15.49 -5.53
N GLN A 104 3.66 -14.85 -6.61
CA GLN A 104 4.93 -14.11 -6.65
C GLN A 104 4.91 -12.94 -5.66
N THR A 105 3.83 -12.17 -5.65
CA THR A 105 3.66 -11.02 -4.75
C THR A 105 3.66 -11.46 -3.28
N ILE A 106 2.97 -12.56 -2.96
CA ILE A 106 2.98 -13.15 -1.61
C ILE A 106 4.40 -13.63 -1.26
N GLY A 107 5.09 -14.31 -2.18
CA GLY A 107 6.46 -14.77 -1.96
C GLY A 107 7.45 -13.64 -1.67
N LEU A 108 7.40 -12.56 -2.46
CA LEU A 108 8.20 -11.35 -2.22
C LEU A 108 7.85 -10.69 -0.88
N THR A 109 6.55 -10.60 -0.55
CA THR A 109 6.09 -10.00 0.71
C THR A 109 6.59 -10.79 1.92
N VAL A 110 6.47 -12.12 1.89
CA VAL A 110 6.97 -13.01 2.95
C VAL A 110 8.49 -12.87 3.10
N SER A 111 9.24 -12.78 1.99
CA SER A 111 10.68 -12.57 2.02
C SER A 111 11.06 -11.24 2.69
N ASN A 112 10.37 -10.15 2.33
CA ASN A 112 10.59 -8.83 2.92
C ASN A 112 10.24 -8.81 4.43
N ILE A 113 9.16 -9.49 4.84
CA ILE A 113 8.78 -9.63 6.26
C ILE A 113 9.87 -10.38 7.03
N ASN A 114 10.46 -11.42 6.45
CA ASN A 114 11.55 -12.15 7.10
C ASN A 114 12.78 -11.24 7.31
N GLN A 115 13.17 -10.47 6.29
CA GLN A 115 14.27 -9.50 6.39
C GLN A 115 14.00 -8.39 7.42
N LEU A 116 12.73 -7.94 7.51
CA LEU A 116 12.32 -6.97 8.52
C LEU A 116 12.42 -7.56 9.93
N SER A 117 12.00 -8.81 10.12
CA SER A 117 12.09 -9.52 11.40
C SER A 117 13.55 -9.67 11.86
N GLU A 118 14.46 -10.02 10.96
CA GLU A 118 15.90 -10.12 11.25
C GLU A 118 16.48 -8.76 11.68
N SER A 119 16.13 -7.70 10.95
CA SER A 119 16.56 -6.33 11.26
C SER A 119 16.02 -5.87 12.62
N PHE A 120 14.77 -6.23 12.95
CA PHE A 120 14.15 -5.93 14.23
C PHE A 120 14.86 -6.65 15.38
N HIS A 121 15.17 -7.94 15.24
CA HIS A 121 15.95 -8.68 16.23
C HIS A 121 17.34 -8.09 16.45
N ALA A 122 18.03 -7.68 15.38
CA ALA A 122 19.33 -7.01 15.50
C ALA A 122 19.21 -5.68 16.26
N LEU A 123 18.15 -4.91 16.02
CA LEU A 123 17.88 -3.65 16.71
C LEU A 123 17.57 -3.87 18.20
N GLU A 124 16.72 -4.86 18.53
CA GLU A 124 16.43 -5.21 19.91
C GLU A 124 17.68 -5.64 20.68
N HIS A 125 18.58 -6.39 20.04
CA HIS A 125 19.85 -6.79 20.64
C HIS A 125 20.69 -5.57 21.01
N LYS A 126 20.88 -4.65 20.04
CA LYS A 126 21.63 -3.39 20.28
C LYS A 126 21.01 -2.57 21.40
N TYR A 127 19.68 -2.45 21.43
CA TYR A 127 18.98 -1.70 22.48
C TYR A 127 19.22 -2.30 23.88
N ARG A 128 19.16 -3.64 24.00
CA ARG A 128 19.46 -4.34 25.25
C ARG A 128 20.90 -4.14 25.70
N GLU A 129 21.83 -4.16 24.77
CA GLU A 129 23.26 -3.95 25.06
C GLU A 129 23.52 -2.53 25.55
N GLN A 130 23.01 -1.52 24.85
CA GLN A 130 23.09 -0.12 25.26
C GLN A 130 22.47 0.10 26.65
N THR A 131 21.30 -0.50 26.92
CA THR A 131 20.66 -0.41 28.24
C THR A 131 21.54 -0.98 29.35
N ARG A 132 22.26 -2.08 29.09
CA ARG A 132 23.20 -2.67 30.07
C ARG A 132 24.40 -1.76 30.29
N GLU A 133 24.97 -1.19 29.25
CA GLU A 133 26.10 -0.25 29.35
C GLU A 133 25.72 1.00 30.12
N LEU A 134 24.56 1.59 29.83
CA LEU A 134 24.06 2.77 30.50
C LEU A 134 23.86 2.50 32.01
N ASN A 135 23.31 1.34 32.37
CA ASN A 135 23.19 0.92 33.76
C ASN A 135 24.54 0.71 34.46
N LYS A 136 25.55 0.17 33.77
CA LYS A 136 26.92 0.05 34.31
C LYS A 136 27.53 1.43 34.56
N LEU A 137 27.40 2.34 33.60
CA LEU A 137 27.93 3.69 33.69
C LEU A 137 27.27 4.47 34.84
N LYS A 138 25.95 4.34 34.99
CA LYS A 138 25.20 4.93 36.11
C LYS A 138 25.72 4.45 37.47
N LYS A 139 25.93 3.14 37.63
CA LYS A 139 26.50 2.59 38.87
C LYS A 139 27.92 3.10 39.15
N GLN A 140 28.75 3.23 38.11
CA GLN A 140 30.10 3.79 38.27
C GLN A 140 30.09 5.25 38.72
N LEU A 141 29.18 6.06 38.16
CA LEU A 141 28.95 7.45 38.57
C LEU A 141 28.50 7.55 40.03
N GLU A 142 27.53 6.73 40.45
CA GLU A 142 27.06 6.68 41.83
C GLU A 142 28.20 6.33 42.82
N LEU A 143 29.09 5.42 42.42
CA LEU A 143 30.20 4.94 43.23
C LEU A 143 31.37 5.95 43.29
N LEU A 144 31.58 6.73 42.24
CA LEU A 144 32.50 7.87 42.26
C LEU A 144 31.96 8.99 43.14
N HIS A 145 30.67 9.31 43.03
CA HIS A 145 30.05 10.36 43.82
C HIS A 145 30.10 10.05 45.33
N SER A 146 29.87 8.80 45.72
CA SER A 146 29.97 8.39 47.13
C SER A 146 31.40 8.45 47.69
N LYS A 147 32.43 8.26 46.85
CA LYS A 147 33.85 8.39 47.24
C LYS A 147 34.34 9.83 47.34
N GLN A 148 33.63 10.78 46.75
CA GLN A 148 34.02 12.21 46.74
C GLN A 148 33.45 12.98 47.94
N ILE A 149 32.55 12.36 48.72
CA ILE A 149 31.86 12.92 49.90
C ILE A 149 32.50 12.40 51.22
N HIS A 150 33.58 11.63 51.15
CA HIS A 150 34.44 11.23 52.28
C HIS A 150 35.87 11.70 52.03
#